data_AF-A0A950T0I0-F1
#
_entry.id   AF-A0A950T0I0-F1
#
_cell.length_a   1.000
_cell.length_b   1.000
_cell.length_c   1.000
_cell.angle_alpha   90.00
_cell.angle_beta   90.00
_cell.angle_gamma   90.00
#
_symmetry.space_group_name_H-M   'P 1'
#
loop_
_entity.id
_entity.type
_entity.pdbx_description
1 polymer ?
#
loop_
_entity_poly.entity_id
_entity_poly.type
_entity_poly.pdbx_seq_one_letter_code
_entity_poly.pdbx_strand_id
1 'polypeptide(L)'
;MLALLSVAEVKLAIVTDDDIDIHNPDDLDWAMTFRVQADRDLIIVQGARGKHIDPSIKSWELGKGGLPTTAKLGIDATIPEGVPKKLYRRIRVYGQDKVKPEEYR
;
A
#
# COMPACT_ATOMS: atom_id res chain seq x y z
N MET A 1 1.85 -5.76 10.15
CA MET A 1 2.36 -6.33 8.88
C MET A 1 2.38 -7.87 8.79
N LEU A 2 1.69 -8.62 9.67
CA LEU A 2 1.65 -10.10 9.60
C LEU A 2 1.06 -10.66 8.30
N ALA A 3 0.26 -9.87 7.59
CA ALA A 3 -0.34 -10.23 6.31
C ALA A 3 0.66 -10.63 5.23
N LEU A 4 1.90 -10.12 5.25
CA LEU A 4 2.93 -10.50 4.27
C LEU A 4 3.31 -11.99 4.34
N LEU A 5 3.19 -12.60 5.53
CA LEU A 5 3.61 -13.97 5.78
C LEU A 5 2.44 -14.95 5.91
N SER A 6 1.19 -14.47 5.82
CA SER A 6 0.02 -15.32 5.99
C SER A 6 -0.15 -16.33 4.87
N VAL A 7 0.09 -15.91 3.62
CA VAL A 7 0.00 -16.74 2.41
C VAL A 7 1.12 -16.40 1.43
N ALA A 8 1.47 -17.35 0.57
CA ALA A 8 2.60 -17.21 -0.35
C ALA A 8 2.32 -16.18 -1.47
N GLU A 9 1.05 -15.98 -1.81
CA GLU A 9 0.54 -15.12 -2.87
C GLU A 9 0.67 -13.62 -2.56
N VAL A 10 0.60 -13.23 -1.28
CA VAL A 10 0.68 -11.81 -0.89
C VAL A 10 2.11 -11.32 -1.08
N LYS A 11 2.33 -10.37 -1.98
CA LYS A 11 3.66 -9.79 -2.24
C LYS A 11 3.79 -8.38 -1.66
N LEU A 12 2.70 -7.62 -1.66
CA LEU A 12 2.63 -6.25 -1.18
C LEU A 12 1.48 -6.16 -0.17
N ALA A 13 1.73 -5.52 0.97
CA ALA A 13 0.69 -5.15 1.92
C ALA A 13 0.86 -3.68 2.29
N ILE A 14 -0.22 -2.92 2.17
CA ILE A 14 -0.28 -1.51 2.54
C ILE A 14 -1.26 -1.40 3.70
N VAL A 15 -0.86 -0.68 4.75
CA VAL A 15 -1.71 -0.39 5.91
C VAL A 15 -2.04 1.09 5.89
N THR A 16 -3.32 1.42 6.03
CA THR A 16 -3.82 2.81 6.06
C THR A 16 -4.74 3.00 7.26
N ASP A 17 -5.06 4.27 7.57
CA ASP A 17 -6.12 4.61 8.52
C ASP A 17 -7.52 4.41 7.90
N ASP A 18 -8.53 4.54 8.75
CA ASP A 18 -9.97 4.42 8.44
C ASP A 18 -10.52 5.54 7.55
N ASP A 19 -9.78 6.63 7.38
CA ASP A 19 -10.14 7.76 6.52
C ASP A 19 -9.70 7.61 5.06
N ILE A 20 -9.05 6.49 4.72
CA ILE A 20 -8.60 6.16 3.37
C ILE A 20 -9.53 5.11 2.74
N ASP A 21 -10.08 5.41 1.55
CA ASP A 21 -10.84 4.46 0.76
C ASP A 21 -9.89 3.54 -0.04
N ILE A 22 -9.68 2.32 0.45
CA ILE A 22 -8.79 1.33 -0.16
C ILE A 22 -9.26 0.83 -1.54
N HIS A 23 -10.51 1.10 -1.93
CA HIS A 23 -11.02 0.75 -3.26
C HIS A 23 -10.82 1.86 -4.29
N ASN A 24 -10.44 3.06 -3.83
CA ASN A 24 -10.09 4.17 -4.70
C ASN A 24 -8.55 4.29 -4.82
N PRO A 25 -7.97 4.02 -6.00
CA PRO A 25 -6.52 4.05 -6.17
C PRO A 25 -5.91 5.43 -5.90
N ASP A 26 -6.62 6.52 -6.24
CA ASP A 26 -6.14 7.89 -5.98
C ASP A 26 -6.02 8.16 -4.47
N ASP A 27 -6.90 7.54 -3.68
CA ASP A 27 -6.92 7.66 -2.22
C ASP A 27 -5.74 6.95 -1.58
N LEU A 28 -5.46 5.74 -2.08
CA LEU A 28 -4.34 4.92 -1.65
C LEU A 28 -3.00 5.57 -2.05
N ASP A 29 -2.89 6.08 -3.28
CA ASP A 29 -1.70 6.79 -3.77
C ASP A 29 -1.45 8.07 -2.96
N TRP A 30 -2.51 8.81 -2.60
CA TRP A 30 -2.38 9.96 -1.71
C TRP A 30 -1.84 9.55 -0.33
N ALA A 31 -2.34 8.47 0.26
CA ALA A 31 -1.85 7.98 1.55
C ALA A 31 -0.37 7.59 1.48
N MET A 32 0.03 6.83 0.45
CA MET A 32 1.43 6.46 0.24
C MET A 32 2.34 7.67 0.01
N THR A 33 1.85 8.69 -0.69
CA THR A 33 2.63 9.89 -1.02
C THR A 33 2.89 10.78 0.20
N PHE A 34 1.86 10.98 1.04
CA PHE A 34 1.91 12.01 2.08
C PHE A 34 2.01 11.47 3.52
N ARG A 35 1.88 10.15 3.73
CA ARG A 35 2.01 9.54 5.07
C ARG A 35 3.24 8.65 5.24
N VAL A 36 3.97 8.34 4.17
CA VAL A 36 5.12 7.41 4.21
C VAL A 36 6.44 8.17 4.19
N GLN A 37 7.38 7.76 5.04
CA GLN A 37 8.81 8.06 4.95
C GLN A 37 9.57 6.75 4.71
N ALA A 38 10.20 6.62 3.54
CA ALA A 38 10.66 5.33 3.03
C ALA A 38 11.74 4.64 3.90
N ASP A 39 12.52 5.41 4.64
CA ASP A 39 13.57 4.95 5.55
C ASP A 39 13.03 4.37 6.87
N ARG A 40 11.78 4.67 7.22
CA ARG A 40 11.14 4.24 8.47
C ARG A 40 9.93 3.33 8.26
N ASP A 41 9.11 3.63 7.25
CA ASP A 41 7.75 3.10 7.12
C ASP A 41 7.65 1.92 6.14
N LEU A 42 8.79 1.47 5.60
CA LEU A 42 8.88 0.31 4.71
C LEU A 42 9.53 -0.88 5.41
N ILE A 43 8.97 -2.07 5.17
CA ILE A 43 9.59 -3.34 5.57
C ILE A 43 9.76 -4.21 4.34
N ILE A 44 10.99 -4.67 4.10
CA ILE A 44 11.29 -5.63 3.04
C ILE A 44 11.60 -6.98 3.68
N VAL A 45 10.79 -8.00 3.40
CA VAL A 45 11.07 -9.38 3.78
C VAL A 45 11.63 -10.12 2.58
N GLN A 46 12.94 -10.37 2.61
CA GLN A 46 13.64 -11.09 1.55
C GLN A 46 13.51 -12.61 1.72
N GLY A 47 13.59 -13.35 0.61
CA GLY A 47 13.60 -14.81 0.63
C GLY A 47 12.29 -15.47 1.07
N ALA A 48 11.20 -14.71 1.16
CA ALA A 48 9.91 -15.24 1.59
C ALA A 48 9.28 -16.10 0.49
N ARG A 49 8.44 -17.07 0.87
CA ARG A 49 7.75 -17.95 -0.07
C ARG A 49 6.89 -17.14 -1.05
N GLY A 50 7.09 -17.40 -2.35
CA GLY A 50 6.32 -16.84 -3.45
C GLY A 50 5.58 -17.91 -4.25
N LYS A 51 5.16 -17.56 -5.46
CA LYS A 51 4.53 -18.47 -6.43
C LYS A 51 5.17 -18.35 -7.79
N HIS A 52 5.34 -19.47 -8.48
CA HIS A 52 5.91 -19.54 -9.82
C HIS A 52 5.16 -18.72 -10.89
N ILE A 53 3.89 -18.35 -10.63
CA ILE A 53 3.10 -17.52 -11.54
C ILE A 53 3.58 -16.05 -11.57
N ASP A 54 4.31 -15.60 -10.55
CA ASP A 54 4.93 -14.27 -10.54
C ASP A 54 6.15 -14.27 -11.47
N PRO A 55 6.08 -13.58 -12.62
CA PRO A 55 7.15 -13.62 -13.63
C PRO A 55 8.44 -12.90 -13.18
N SER A 56 8.39 -12.11 -12.10
CA SER A 56 9.58 -11.45 -11.55
C SER A 56 10.42 -12.39 -10.68
N ILE A 57 9.88 -13.54 -10.26
CA ILE A 57 10.67 -14.60 -9.64
C ILE A 57 11.47 -15.26 -10.75
N LYS A 58 12.79 -15.36 -10.58
CA LYS A 58 13.70 -16.01 -11.53
C LYS A 58 13.55 -17.54 -11.51
N SER A 59 12.35 -18.03 -11.77
CA SER A 59 12.02 -19.45 -11.68
C SER A 59 12.78 -20.31 -12.68
N TRP A 60 13.29 -19.72 -13.76
CA TRP A 60 14.17 -20.39 -14.73
C TRP A 60 15.58 -20.68 -14.17
N GLU A 61 16.00 -20.00 -13.10
CA GLU A 61 17.24 -20.30 -12.38
C GLU A 61 17.02 -21.39 -11.30
N LEU A 62 15.76 -21.72 -10.99
CA LEU A 62 15.43 -22.77 -10.04
C LEU A 62 15.53 -24.15 -10.71
N GLY A 63 16.24 -25.07 -10.07
CA GLY A 63 16.22 -26.48 -10.46
C GLY A 63 14.83 -27.10 -10.32
N LYS A 64 14.65 -28.31 -10.86
CA LYS A 64 13.40 -29.08 -10.69
C LYS A 64 13.05 -29.20 -9.20
N GLY A 65 11.84 -28.78 -8.83
CA GLY A 65 11.37 -28.80 -7.44
C GLY A 65 11.88 -27.64 -6.57
N GLY A 66 12.58 -26.66 -7.15
CA GLY A 66 13.03 -25.48 -6.43
C GLY A 66 11.86 -24.64 -5.89
N LEU A 67 11.94 -24.27 -4.62
CA LEU A 67 10.92 -23.43 -3.99
C LEU A 67 11.07 -21.97 -4.45
N PRO A 68 10.01 -21.34 -4.99
CA PRO A 68 10.09 -19.96 -5.43
C PRO A 68 10.10 -19.04 -4.21
N THR A 69 11.10 -18.18 -4.16
CA THR A 69 11.21 -17.12 -3.15
C THR A 69 11.15 -15.75 -3.80
N THR A 70 10.63 -14.77 -3.07
CA THR A 70 10.49 -13.39 -3.52
C THR A 70 10.79 -12.42 -2.38
N ALA A 71 11.00 -11.16 -2.72
CA ALA A 71 10.96 -10.09 -1.73
C ALA A 71 9.50 -9.61 -1.58
N LYS A 72 9.04 -9.52 -0.34
CA LYS A 72 7.73 -8.97 -0.01
C LYS A 72 7.90 -7.58 0.59
N LEU A 73 7.02 -6.65 0.24
CA LEU A 73 7.06 -5.26 0.68
C LEU A 73 5.85 -4.96 1.56
N GLY A 74 6.11 -4.44 2.76
CA GLY A 74 5.11 -3.81 3.59
C GLY A 74 5.26 -2.30 3.59
N ILE A 75 4.16 -1.59 3.48
CA ILE A 75 4.10 -0.12 3.55
C ILE A 75 3.17 0.27 4.68
N ASP A 76 3.68 1.02 5.66
CA ASP A 76 2.86 1.67 6.67
C ASP A 76 2.53 3.09 6.22
N ALA A 77 1.31 3.30 5.73
CA ALA A 77 0.79 4.59 5.31
C ALA A 77 -0.20 5.16 6.34
N THR A 78 -0.03 4.83 7.63
CA THR A 78 -0.83 5.36 8.72
C THR A 78 -0.26 6.68 9.26
N ILE A 79 -1.10 7.44 9.97
CA ILE A 79 -0.66 8.61 10.73
C ILE A 79 0.17 8.13 11.93
N PRO A 80 1.40 8.66 12.14
CA PRO A 80 2.22 8.24 13.28
C PRO A 80 1.51 8.43 14.62
N GLU A 81 1.73 7.49 15.53
CA GLU A 81 1.14 7.53 16.87
C GLU A 81 1.50 8.84 17.60
N GLY A 82 0.54 9.40 18.33
CA GLY A 82 0.71 10.67 19.04
C GLY A 82 0.63 11.91 18.17
N VAL A 83 0.57 11.79 16.84
CA VAL A 83 0.38 12.94 15.95
C VAL A 83 -1.11 13.27 15.81
N PRO A 84 -1.54 14.52 16.03
CA PRO A 84 -2.93 14.89 15.86
C PRO A 84 -3.42 14.67 14.42
N LYS A 85 -4.45 13.83 14.23
CA LYS A 85 -5.05 13.52 12.90
C LYS A 85 -5.37 14.77 12.06
N LYS A 86 -5.69 15.90 12.70
CA LYS A 86 -5.99 17.18 12.03
C LYS A 86 -4.86 17.69 11.13
N LEU A 87 -3.60 17.33 11.40
CA LEU A 87 -2.44 17.75 10.62
C LEU A 87 -2.38 17.06 9.25
N TYR A 88 -3.00 15.89 9.12
CA TYR A 88 -3.08 15.10 7.88
C TYR A 88 -4.45 15.23 7.19
N ARG A 89 -5.30 16.15 7.66
CA ARG A 89 -6.61 16.36 7.04
C ARG A 89 -6.43 16.96 5.65
N ARG A 90 -7.02 16.31 4.65
CA ARG A 90 -7.03 16.82 3.28
C ARG A 90 -7.70 18.18 3.20
N ILE A 91 -7.07 19.09 2.46
CA ILE A 91 -7.67 20.38 2.14
C ILE A 91 -8.90 20.11 1.27
N ARG A 92 -10.03 20.73 1.63
CA ARG A 92 -11.25 20.72 0.83
C ARG A 92 -11.52 22.14 0.34
N VAL A 93 -11.97 22.26 -0.90
CA VAL A 93 -12.37 23.57 -1.44
C VAL A 93 -13.69 23.97 -0.80
N TYR A 94 -13.77 25.21 -0.33
CA TYR A 94 -15.01 25.73 0.24
C TYR A 94 -16.14 25.70 -0.80
N GLY A 95 -17.25 25.04 -0.47
CA GLY A 95 -18.42 24.95 -1.35
C GLY A 95 -18.34 23.86 -2.42
N GLN A 96 -17.31 23.00 -2.43
CA GLN A 96 -17.21 21.88 -3.37
C GLN A 96 -18.46 20.99 -3.37
N ASP A 97 -19.00 20.72 -2.18
CA ASP A 97 -20.21 19.89 -2.02
C ASP A 97 -21.51 20.67 -2.30
N LYS A 98 -21.43 21.99 -2.52
CA LYS A 98 -22.58 22.89 -2.75
C LYS A 98 -22.79 23.25 -4.21
N VAL A 99 -21.80 22.96 -5.08
CA VAL A 99 -21.85 23.29 -6.50
C VAL A 99 -21.98 22.00 -7.28
N LYS A 100 -23.07 21.85 -8.04
CA LYS A 100 -23.21 20.75 -9.00
C LYS A 100 -22.85 21.27 -10.38
N PRO A 101 -21.72 20.83 -10.98
CA PRO A 101 -21.29 21.31 -12.29
C PRO A 101 -22.35 21.14 -13.38
N GLU A 102 -23.24 20.15 -13.23
CA GLU A 102 -24.33 19.84 -14.15
C GLU A 102 -25.40 20.94 -14.20
N GLU A 103 -25.54 21.74 -13.15
CA GLU A 103 -26.53 22.83 -13.06
C GLU A 103 -26.08 24.09 -13.84
N TYR A 104 -24.87 24.10 -14.41
CA TYR A 104 -24.26 25.25 -15.11
C TYR A 104 -23.91 24.96 -16.58
N ARG A 105 -24.48 23.91 -17.18
CA ARG A 105 -24.29 23.56 -18.60
C ARG A 105 -25.46 23.99 -19.48
#